data_AF-A0A2H1EI01-F1
#
_entry.id   AF-A0A2H1EI01-F1
#
_cell.length_a   1.000
_cell.length_b   1.000
_cell.length_c   1.000
_cell.angle_alpha   90.00
_cell.angle_beta   90.00
_cell.angle_gamma   90.00
#
_symmetry.space_group_name_H-M   'P 1'
#
loop_
_entity.id
_entity.type
_entity.pdbx_description
1 polymer ?
#
loop_
_entity_poly.entity_id
_entity_poly.type
_entity_poly.pdbx_seq_one_letter_code
_entity_poly.pdbx_strand_id
1 'polypeptide(L)'
;MIKKSEILDIANNYSDITIGALGSHSALEIMDGAKDESFKTVVVCQKGREIPYKRFSRIADEIIIVNKFHDMLSPKIQTRLRDAGTIVVPHRALTAYLGYEGVENKFKIPLFGNRALFQAEERANKKNQYYLLQKAKIRLPRLYKDPKDIDRPVIVKVQEKKRKLERAFFNVSSYAEYKDKTETKIRQGLISREALKTASIEEFVVGTYFNFNYFHTPISKEVDFLGIERRLQTNLHDFVSLPAKQQLETDIELQNIEVGHTPASIRESLLEKVIDMGDKFVNAVKREYAPGIIGPFSLQSVITRDLEIVVYDVSLRVPGNPILATTSPYTKYKYGETFGVGRRIAMELRIAQQEGKLDKVLT
;
A
#
# COMPACT_ATOMS: atom_id res chain seq x y z
N MET A 1 12.61 7.62 -16.81
CA MET A 1 12.79 6.76 -15.62
C MET A 1 14.27 6.54 -15.42
N ILE A 2 14.77 6.62 -14.18
CA ILE A 2 16.15 6.27 -13.83
C ILE A 2 16.42 4.84 -14.30
N LYS A 3 17.58 4.63 -14.91
CA LYS A 3 17.96 3.30 -15.42
C LYS A 3 18.35 2.42 -14.24
N LYS A 4 17.91 1.16 -14.30
CA LYS A 4 18.30 0.16 -13.29
C LYS A 4 19.81 0.08 -13.12
N SER A 5 20.59 0.10 -14.21
CA SER A 5 22.05 0.05 -14.15
C SER A 5 22.66 1.16 -13.29
N GLU A 6 22.14 2.40 -13.39
CA GLU A 6 22.62 3.53 -12.58
C GLU A 6 22.41 3.28 -11.08
N ILE A 7 21.29 2.65 -10.71
CA ILE A 7 21.02 2.29 -9.30
C ILE A 7 21.89 1.13 -8.84
N LEU A 8 22.15 0.15 -9.69
CA LEU A 8 23.03 -0.97 -9.37
C LEU A 8 24.47 -0.52 -9.19
N ASP A 9 24.96 0.41 -10.02
CA ASP A 9 26.28 0.99 -9.87
C ASP A 9 26.42 1.70 -8.51
N ILE A 10 25.37 2.40 -8.06
CA ILE A 10 25.34 3.00 -6.71
C ILE A 10 25.37 1.91 -5.63
N ALA A 11 24.50 0.90 -5.74
CA ALA A 11 24.38 -0.16 -4.72
C ALA A 11 25.65 -1.02 -4.62
N ASN A 12 26.34 -1.28 -5.73
CA ASN A 12 27.59 -2.06 -5.77
C ASN A 12 28.75 -1.35 -5.07
N ASN A 13 28.67 -0.02 -4.90
CA ASN A 13 29.66 0.76 -4.16
C ASN A 13 29.41 0.79 -2.64
N TYR A 14 28.33 0.15 -2.15
CA TYR A 14 28.04 0.11 -0.71
C TYR A 14 28.86 -1.00 -0.04
N SER A 15 29.66 -0.62 0.96
CA SER A 15 30.40 -1.57 1.80
C SER A 15 29.46 -2.27 2.79
N ASP A 16 28.61 -1.49 3.45
CA ASP A 16 27.59 -1.95 4.38
C ASP A 16 26.22 -1.41 3.94
N ILE A 17 25.18 -2.21 4.15
CA ILE A 17 23.80 -1.82 3.83
C ILE A 17 23.13 -1.21 5.07
N THR A 18 22.51 -0.05 4.89
CA THR A 18 21.60 0.57 5.84
C THR A 18 20.18 0.51 5.27
N ILE A 19 19.18 0.12 6.05
CA ILE A 19 17.78 0.14 5.61
C ILE A 19 17.16 1.51 5.94
N GLY A 20 16.65 2.17 4.91
CA GLY A 20 16.09 3.51 5.00
C GLY A 20 14.60 3.58 4.73
N ALA A 21 13.91 4.53 5.37
CA ALA A 21 12.51 4.87 5.04
C ALA A 21 12.21 6.36 5.23
N LEU A 22 11.15 6.85 4.56
CA LEU A 22 10.56 8.15 4.87
C LEU A 22 9.74 8.02 6.15
N GLY A 23 9.91 8.90 7.13
CA GLY A 23 9.30 8.81 8.46
C GLY A 23 7.77 8.98 8.51
N SER A 24 7.01 8.07 7.91
CA SER A 24 5.54 8.01 7.90
C SER A 24 5.04 6.61 7.53
N HIS A 25 3.72 6.38 7.60
CA HIS A 25 3.01 5.17 7.14
C HIS A 25 3.47 3.87 7.81
N SER A 26 4.59 3.29 7.38
CA SER A 26 5.09 1.99 7.85
C SER A 26 6.59 2.01 8.20
N ALA A 27 7.20 3.19 8.32
CA ALA A 27 8.63 3.29 8.63
C ALA A 27 9.00 2.64 9.98
N LEU A 28 8.13 2.71 10.99
CA LEU A 28 8.37 2.05 12.28
C LEU A 28 8.53 0.53 12.12
N GLU A 29 7.60 -0.12 11.40
CA GLU A 29 7.65 -1.57 11.13
C GLU A 29 8.88 -1.94 10.28
N ILE A 30 9.17 -1.15 9.24
CA ILE A 30 10.35 -1.37 8.38
C ILE A 30 11.63 -1.33 9.21
N MET A 31 11.78 -0.32 10.05
CA MET A 31 12.96 -0.15 10.88
C MET A 31 13.08 -1.21 11.98
N ASP A 32 11.97 -1.57 12.61
CA ASP A 32 11.98 -2.63 13.62
C ASP A 32 12.43 -3.97 13.02
N GLY A 33 11.86 -4.36 11.89
CA GLY A 33 12.27 -5.56 11.19
C GLY A 33 13.70 -5.52 10.64
N ALA A 34 14.19 -4.33 10.27
CA ALA A 34 15.60 -4.15 9.91
C ALA A 34 16.52 -4.42 11.12
N LYS A 35 16.11 -4.01 12.33
CA LYS A 35 16.85 -4.28 13.56
C LYS A 35 16.85 -5.75 13.95
N ASP A 36 15.72 -6.44 13.77
CA ASP A 36 15.64 -7.89 13.99
C ASP A 36 16.65 -8.64 13.10
N GLU A 37 16.85 -8.13 11.89
CA GLU A 37 17.88 -8.60 10.97
C GLU A 37 19.17 -7.77 11.08
N SER A 38 19.49 -7.19 12.23
CA SER A 38 20.79 -6.55 12.53
C SER A 38 21.31 -5.50 11.52
N PHE A 39 20.44 -4.90 10.72
CA PHE A 39 20.82 -3.80 9.83
C PHE A 39 20.91 -2.48 10.60
N LYS A 40 21.77 -1.58 10.12
CA LYS A 40 21.66 -0.16 10.49
C LYS A 40 20.41 0.44 9.87
N THR A 41 19.84 1.45 10.53
CA THR A 41 18.59 2.10 10.08
C THR A 41 18.71 3.60 9.96
N VAL A 42 18.09 4.16 8.91
CA VAL A 42 17.96 5.61 8.72
C VAL A 42 16.52 6.01 8.42
N VAL A 43 16.05 7.06 9.07
CA VAL A 43 14.71 7.61 8.81
C VAL A 43 14.78 9.09 8.47
N VAL A 44 14.18 9.45 7.34
CA VAL A 44 14.05 10.84 6.91
C VAL A 44 12.74 11.40 7.43
N CYS A 45 12.81 12.31 8.40
CA CYS A 45 11.64 12.92 9.05
C CYS A 45 11.44 14.36 8.60
N GLN A 46 10.20 14.78 8.41
CA GLN A 46 9.87 16.18 8.30
C GLN A 46 9.85 16.81 9.70
N LYS A 47 10.37 18.05 9.82
CA LYS A 47 10.35 18.83 11.07
C LYS A 47 8.94 18.84 11.69
N GLY A 48 8.85 18.48 12.97
CA GLY A 48 7.61 18.36 13.73
C GLY A 48 6.98 16.96 13.69
N ARG A 49 7.53 16.03 12.91
CA ARG A 49 7.02 14.65 12.74
C ARG A 49 8.02 13.58 13.18
N GLU A 50 9.13 13.99 13.79
CA GLU A 50 10.22 13.09 14.19
C GLU A 50 10.07 12.50 15.60
N ILE A 51 9.08 12.97 16.39
CA ILE A 51 8.87 12.54 17.79
C ILE A 51 8.78 11.01 17.94
N PRO A 52 7.99 10.27 17.13
CA PRO A 52 7.90 8.82 17.28
C PRO A 52 9.26 8.14 17.16
N TYR A 53 10.07 8.56 16.19
CA TYR A 53 11.38 7.98 15.92
C TYR A 53 12.42 8.35 16.96
N LYS A 54 12.33 9.55 17.54
CA LYS A 54 13.16 9.94 18.70
C LYS A 54 12.82 9.13 19.95
N ARG A 55 11.53 8.84 20.19
CA ARG A 55 11.07 8.08 21.36
C ARG A 55 11.31 6.57 21.21
N PHE A 56 11.14 6.04 20.01
CA PHE A 56 11.48 4.66 19.67
C PHE A 56 12.92 4.59 19.14
N SER A 57 13.88 5.12 19.90
CA SER A 57 15.27 5.27 19.43
C SER A 57 15.96 3.95 19.11
N ARG A 58 15.55 2.83 19.73
CA ARG A 58 16.06 1.48 19.41
C ARG A 58 16.04 1.18 17.92
N ILE A 59 15.01 1.64 17.21
CA ILE A 59 14.79 1.29 15.80
C ILE A 59 15.38 2.31 14.83
N ALA A 60 15.89 3.46 15.28
CA ALA A 60 16.37 4.53 14.40
C ALA A 60 17.80 4.95 14.77
N ASP A 61 18.81 4.37 14.12
CA ASP A 61 20.22 4.76 14.35
C ASP A 61 20.49 6.19 13.89
N GLU A 62 19.92 6.57 12.76
CA GLU A 62 20.04 7.91 12.20
C GLU A 62 18.68 8.52 11.88
N ILE A 63 18.46 9.75 12.36
CA ILE A 63 17.28 10.55 12.05
C ILE A 63 17.73 11.78 11.26
N ILE A 64 17.36 11.82 9.98
CA ILE A 64 17.62 12.96 9.10
C ILE A 64 16.39 13.86 9.11
N ILE A 65 16.50 15.07 9.64
CA ILE A 65 15.39 16.03 9.69
C ILE A 65 15.47 16.97 8.48
N VAL A 66 14.36 17.04 7.73
CA VAL A 66 14.16 17.94 6.59
C VAL A 66 13.01 18.92 6.84
N ASN A 67 12.97 20.05 6.13
CA ASN A 67 11.89 21.03 6.29
C ASN A 67 10.58 20.53 5.68
N LYS A 68 10.66 19.92 4.49
CA LYS A 68 9.56 19.22 3.83
C LYS A 68 10.05 17.86 3.38
N PHE A 69 9.19 16.85 3.40
CA PHE A 69 9.55 15.52 2.89
C PHE A 69 10.06 15.53 1.44
N HIS A 70 9.60 16.47 0.62
CA HIS A 70 10.08 16.66 -0.74
C HIS A 70 11.60 16.95 -0.82
N ASP A 71 12.19 17.52 0.23
CA ASP A 71 13.63 17.82 0.31
C ASP A 71 14.50 16.55 0.33
N MET A 72 13.88 15.37 0.51
CA MET A 72 14.55 14.07 0.33
C MET A 72 15.07 13.88 -1.11
N LEU A 73 14.51 14.61 -2.10
CA LEU A 73 15.02 14.67 -3.47
C LEU A 73 16.25 15.56 -3.63
N SER A 74 16.61 16.37 -2.63
CA SER A 74 17.74 17.29 -2.75
C SER A 74 19.08 16.54 -2.87
N PRO A 75 20.05 17.08 -3.63
CA PRO A 75 21.36 16.45 -3.78
C PRO A 75 22.04 16.19 -2.42
N LYS A 76 21.92 17.14 -1.48
CA LYS A 76 22.48 17.02 -0.12
C LYS A 76 21.95 15.80 0.63
N ILE A 77 20.64 15.60 0.66
CA ILE A 77 20.03 14.48 1.38
C ILE A 77 20.32 13.16 0.67
N GLN A 78 20.25 13.14 -0.66
CA GLN A 78 20.57 11.94 -1.42
C GLN A 78 22.05 11.51 -1.28
N THR A 79 22.99 12.46 -1.27
CA THR A 79 24.41 12.14 -1.00
C THR A 79 24.56 11.52 0.38
N ARG A 80 23.99 12.12 1.43
CA ARG A 80 24.02 11.56 2.78
C ARG A 80 23.46 10.14 2.86
N LEU A 81 22.35 9.86 2.17
CA LEU A 81 21.77 8.52 2.10
C LEU A 81 22.69 7.53 1.37
N ARG A 82 23.35 7.94 0.27
CA ARG A 82 24.31 7.08 -0.45
C ARG A 82 25.57 6.81 0.37
N ASP A 83 26.10 7.82 1.03
CA ASP A 83 27.30 7.69 1.87
C ASP A 83 27.06 6.73 3.04
N ALA A 84 25.81 6.65 3.53
CA ALA A 84 25.37 5.69 4.54
C ALA A 84 25.05 4.29 3.99
N GLY A 85 25.21 4.04 2.69
CA GLY A 85 24.87 2.75 2.07
C GLY A 85 23.36 2.44 2.10
N THR A 86 22.52 3.47 1.99
CA THR A 86 21.08 3.30 2.23
C THR A 86 20.35 2.64 1.07
N ILE A 87 19.65 1.54 1.37
CA ILE A 87 18.58 1.01 0.54
C ILE A 87 17.24 1.48 1.11
N VAL A 88 16.47 2.25 0.34
CA VAL A 88 15.19 2.78 0.79
C VAL A 88 14.07 1.79 0.50
N VAL A 89 13.26 1.50 1.53
CA VAL A 89 12.07 0.66 1.43
C VAL A 89 10.85 1.56 1.17
N PRO A 90 10.18 1.45 0.01
CA PRO A 90 9.09 2.33 -0.37
C PRO A 90 7.76 1.97 0.32
N HIS A 91 7.04 3.00 0.73
CA HIS A 91 5.66 2.95 1.21
C HIS A 91 4.87 4.17 0.67
N ARG A 92 3.56 4.28 0.95
CA ARG A 92 2.64 5.25 0.29
C ARG A 92 3.17 6.67 0.35
N ALA A 93 3.64 7.03 1.54
CA ALA A 93 4.08 8.37 1.84
C ALA A 93 5.27 8.80 0.97
N LEU A 94 6.12 7.86 0.50
CA LEU A 94 7.21 8.18 -0.40
C LEU A 94 6.68 8.82 -1.70
N THR A 95 5.80 8.13 -2.42
CA THR A 95 5.22 8.65 -3.66
C THR A 95 4.25 9.80 -3.42
N ALA A 96 3.55 9.82 -2.27
CA ALA A 96 2.65 10.92 -1.90
C ALA A 96 3.38 12.26 -1.70
N TYR A 97 4.58 12.23 -1.09
CA TYR A 97 5.31 13.45 -0.76
C TYR A 97 6.38 13.83 -1.79
N LEU A 98 7.03 12.86 -2.43
CA LEU A 98 8.04 13.13 -3.47
C LEU A 98 7.42 13.24 -4.87
N GLY A 99 6.22 12.66 -5.06
CA GLY A 99 5.57 12.53 -6.37
C GLY A 99 6.17 11.41 -7.22
N TYR A 100 5.37 10.83 -8.11
CA TYR A 100 5.82 9.75 -9.01
C TYR A 100 7.01 10.18 -9.87
N GLU A 101 6.95 11.39 -10.45
CA GLU A 101 8.05 11.95 -11.26
C GLU A 101 9.35 12.09 -10.44
N GLY A 102 9.24 12.51 -9.19
CA GLY A 102 10.38 12.62 -8.27
C GLY A 102 11.01 11.26 -7.97
N VAL A 103 10.19 10.27 -7.61
CA VAL A 103 10.67 8.92 -7.29
C VAL A 103 11.24 8.21 -8.52
N GLU A 104 10.59 8.34 -9.68
CA GLU A 104 10.99 7.64 -10.90
C GLU A 104 12.21 8.24 -11.58
N ASN A 105 12.39 9.58 -11.53
CA ASN A 105 13.37 10.28 -12.36
C ASN A 105 14.45 11.01 -11.57
N LYS A 106 14.22 11.34 -10.29
CA LYS A 106 15.13 12.18 -9.49
C LYS A 106 15.69 11.48 -8.26
N PHE A 107 15.04 10.44 -7.76
CA PHE A 107 15.46 9.70 -6.57
C PHE A 107 16.51 8.63 -6.92
N LYS A 108 17.79 9.02 -6.89
CA LYS A 108 18.96 8.22 -7.23
C LYS A 108 19.52 7.52 -5.99
N ILE A 109 18.65 6.80 -5.28
CA ILE A 109 18.95 5.93 -4.15
C ILE A 109 18.38 4.55 -4.50
N PRO A 110 19.07 3.44 -4.19
CA PRO A 110 18.52 2.11 -4.40
C PRO A 110 17.20 1.91 -3.66
N LEU A 111 16.16 1.46 -4.37
CA LEU A 111 14.87 1.11 -3.80
C LEU A 111 14.73 -0.41 -3.74
N PHE A 112 14.36 -0.94 -2.57
CA PHE A 112 13.86 -2.31 -2.48
C PHE A 112 12.44 -2.37 -3.06
N GLY A 113 12.31 -2.87 -4.29
CA GLY A 113 11.03 -2.87 -5.00
C GLY A 113 11.18 -2.72 -6.49
N ASN A 114 10.05 -2.70 -7.20
CA ASN A 114 9.99 -2.41 -8.62
C ASN A 114 9.43 -0.99 -8.83
N ARG A 115 10.31 -0.03 -9.13
CA ARG A 115 9.98 1.39 -9.30
C ARG A 115 8.88 1.64 -10.34
N ALA A 116 8.80 0.81 -11.38
CA ALA A 116 7.78 0.94 -12.42
C ALA A 116 6.36 0.60 -11.94
N LEU A 117 6.22 -0.18 -10.85
CA LEU A 117 4.92 -0.57 -10.30
C LEU A 117 4.20 0.57 -9.57
N PHE A 118 4.89 1.63 -9.17
CA PHE A 118 4.24 2.76 -8.50
C PHE A 118 3.15 3.37 -9.39
N GLN A 119 3.34 3.40 -10.70
CA GLN A 119 2.34 3.89 -11.64
C GLN A 119 1.07 3.02 -11.71
N ALA A 120 1.16 1.74 -11.37
CA ALA A 120 0.01 0.85 -11.37
C ALA A 120 -0.94 1.12 -10.18
N GLU A 121 -0.48 1.84 -9.14
CA GLU A 121 -1.37 2.36 -8.09
C GLU A 121 -2.24 3.53 -8.60
N GLU A 122 -1.86 4.20 -9.70
CA GLU A 122 -2.62 5.32 -10.25
C GLU A 122 -3.80 4.89 -11.12
N ARG A 123 -5.00 5.31 -10.74
CA ARG A 123 -6.26 4.93 -11.40
C ARG A 123 -6.32 5.33 -12.87
N ALA A 124 -5.71 6.46 -13.23
CA ALA A 124 -5.66 6.93 -14.61
C ALA A 124 -4.66 6.16 -15.50
N ASN A 125 -3.79 5.33 -14.91
CA ASN A 125 -2.84 4.54 -15.69
C ASN A 125 -3.56 3.41 -16.45
N LYS A 126 -3.18 3.17 -17.71
CA LYS A 126 -3.74 2.11 -18.55
C LYS A 126 -3.51 0.70 -17.96
N LYS A 127 -2.37 0.49 -17.31
CA LYS A 127 -1.99 -0.77 -16.66
C LYS A 127 -2.13 -0.69 -15.14
N ASN A 128 -3.15 0.02 -14.66
CA ASN A 128 -3.45 0.14 -13.23
C ASN A 128 -3.81 -1.22 -12.57
N GLN A 129 -4.08 -1.17 -11.27
CA GLN A 129 -4.49 -2.35 -10.51
C GLN A 129 -5.71 -3.11 -11.07
N TYR A 130 -6.74 -2.46 -11.65
CA TYR A 130 -7.88 -3.19 -12.22
C TYR A 130 -7.45 -4.00 -13.44
N TYR A 131 -6.59 -3.42 -14.28
CA TYR A 131 -5.99 -4.13 -15.40
C TYR A 131 -5.19 -5.34 -14.91
N LEU A 132 -4.38 -5.19 -13.86
CA LEU A 132 -3.60 -6.29 -13.28
C LEU A 132 -4.49 -7.41 -12.71
N LEU A 133 -5.56 -7.06 -11.99
CA LEU A 133 -6.54 -8.02 -11.48
C LEU A 133 -7.23 -8.79 -12.62
N GLN A 134 -7.64 -8.09 -13.69
CA GLN A 134 -8.20 -8.73 -14.89
C GLN A 134 -7.20 -9.67 -15.56
N LYS A 135 -5.94 -9.25 -15.72
CA LYS A 135 -4.88 -10.10 -16.28
C LYS A 135 -4.53 -11.30 -15.41
N ALA A 136 -4.71 -11.19 -14.10
CA ALA A 136 -4.57 -12.27 -13.13
C ALA A 136 -5.81 -13.19 -13.08
N LYS A 137 -6.91 -12.83 -13.76
CA LYS A 137 -8.22 -13.49 -13.64
C LYS A 137 -8.71 -13.56 -12.19
N ILE A 138 -8.43 -12.51 -11.43
CA ILE A 138 -8.90 -12.33 -10.06
C ILE A 138 -10.18 -11.50 -10.10
N ARG A 139 -11.20 -11.93 -9.36
CA ARG A 139 -12.48 -11.23 -9.31
C ARG A 139 -12.31 -9.88 -8.64
N LEU A 140 -12.87 -8.86 -9.28
CA LEU A 140 -12.99 -7.49 -8.81
C LEU A 140 -14.46 -7.05 -8.88
N PRO A 141 -14.87 -5.97 -8.18
CA PRO A 141 -16.21 -5.43 -8.33
C PRO A 141 -16.52 -5.08 -9.79
N ARG A 142 -17.78 -5.21 -10.21
CA ARG A 142 -18.18 -4.73 -11.53
C ARG A 142 -17.91 -3.22 -11.64
N LEU A 143 -17.23 -2.82 -12.71
CA LEU A 143 -16.93 -1.42 -12.99
C LEU A 143 -17.98 -0.84 -13.95
N TYR A 144 -18.47 0.36 -13.63
CA TYR A 144 -19.42 1.10 -14.47
C TYR A 144 -18.68 2.24 -15.16
N LYS A 145 -18.71 2.25 -16.50
CA LYS A 145 -18.11 3.34 -17.30
C LYS A 145 -19.06 4.51 -17.45
N ASP A 146 -20.35 4.23 -17.66
CA ASP A 146 -21.41 5.24 -17.69
C ASP A 146 -22.26 5.12 -16.41
N PRO A 147 -22.42 6.18 -15.61
CA PRO A 147 -23.32 6.16 -14.45
C PRO A 147 -24.79 5.87 -14.83
N LYS A 148 -25.19 6.00 -16.09
CA LYS A 148 -26.54 5.60 -16.55
C LYS A 148 -26.77 4.09 -16.50
N ASP A 149 -25.70 3.30 -16.51
CA ASP A 149 -25.77 1.84 -16.47
C ASP A 149 -25.95 1.30 -15.04
N ILE A 150 -26.00 2.17 -14.02
CA ILE A 150 -26.16 1.77 -12.61
C ILE A 150 -27.49 1.02 -12.45
N ASP A 151 -27.39 -0.26 -12.15
CA ASP A 151 -28.49 -1.22 -12.01
C ASP A 151 -28.59 -1.85 -10.61
N ARG A 152 -27.73 -1.43 -9.67
CA ARG A 152 -27.60 -1.97 -8.31
C ARG A 152 -26.87 -0.98 -7.40
N PRO A 153 -26.74 -1.25 -6.08
CA PRO A 153 -25.90 -0.47 -5.20
C PRO A 153 -24.44 -0.42 -5.70
N VAL A 154 -23.91 0.79 -5.85
CA VAL A 154 -22.53 1.07 -6.23
C VAL A 154 -21.90 2.03 -5.25
N ILE A 155 -20.58 1.96 -5.12
CA ILE A 155 -19.75 2.95 -4.44
C ILE A 155 -19.02 3.80 -5.48
N VAL A 156 -19.16 5.12 -5.34
CA VAL A 156 -18.43 6.10 -6.13
C VAL A 156 -17.20 6.52 -5.34
N LYS A 157 -16.02 6.38 -5.94
CA LYS A 157 -14.74 6.80 -5.36
C LYS A 157 -14.21 7.99 -6.16
N VAL A 158 -14.11 9.15 -5.54
CA VAL A 158 -13.69 10.38 -6.21
C VAL A 158 -12.67 11.14 -5.37
N GLN A 159 -11.67 11.74 -6.03
CA GLN A 159 -10.66 12.54 -5.37
C GLN A 159 -11.29 13.81 -4.75
N GLU A 160 -10.97 14.10 -3.48
CA GLU A 160 -11.42 15.34 -2.84
C GLU A 160 -10.74 16.58 -3.45
N LYS A 161 -11.50 17.69 -3.50
CA LYS A 161 -11.02 18.96 -4.06
C LYS A 161 -9.93 19.60 -3.21
N LYS A 162 -10.13 19.65 -1.88
CA LYS A 162 -9.21 20.32 -0.94
C LYS A 162 -8.09 19.39 -0.48
N ARG A 163 -8.43 18.15 -0.14
CA ARG A 163 -7.49 17.14 0.35
C ARG A 163 -7.07 16.22 -0.80
N LYS A 164 -6.04 16.63 -1.55
CA LYS A 164 -5.52 15.90 -2.72
C LYS A 164 -5.00 14.47 -2.44
N LEU A 165 -4.90 14.08 -1.17
CA LEU A 165 -4.49 12.72 -0.78
C LEU A 165 -5.69 11.84 -0.39
N GLU A 166 -6.89 12.42 -0.30
CA GLU A 166 -8.07 11.80 0.32
C GLU A 166 -9.18 11.65 -0.68
N ARG A 167 -10.02 10.64 -0.49
CA ARG A 167 -11.10 10.33 -1.41
C ARG A 167 -12.43 10.48 -0.70
N ALA A 168 -13.37 11.11 -1.38
CA ALA A 168 -14.76 11.05 -0.99
C ALA A 168 -15.36 9.74 -1.50
N PHE A 169 -16.07 9.06 -0.62
CA PHE A 169 -16.78 7.82 -0.91
C PHE A 169 -18.26 8.04 -0.65
N PHE A 170 -19.11 7.62 -1.58
CA PHE A 170 -20.54 7.62 -1.34
C PHE A 170 -21.23 6.54 -2.16
N ASN A 171 -22.30 6.00 -1.61
CA ASN A 171 -23.07 4.93 -2.23
C ASN A 171 -24.28 5.51 -2.97
N VAL A 172 -24.64 4.92 -4.10
CA VAL A 172 -25.85 5.22 -4.87
C VAL A 172 -26.43 3.95 -5.46
N SER A 173 -27.73 3.91 -5.69
CA SER A 173 -28.40 2.73 -6.27
C SER A 173 -29.06 3.00 -7.63
N SER A 174 -28.95 4.23 -8.15
CA SER A 174 -29.50 4.62 -9.45
C SER A 174 -28.77 5.81 -10.07
N TYR A 175 -28.94 6.03 -11.37
CA TYR A 175 -28.43 7.22 -12.06
C TYR A 175 -28.98 8.53 -11.49
N ALA A 176 -30.25 8.54 -11.06
CA ALA A 176 -30.88 9.72 -10.46
C ALA A 176 -30.20 10.11 -9.14
N GLU A 177 -29.98 9.13 -8.25
CA GLU A 177 -29.22 9.33 -7.01
C GLU A 177 -27.77 9.76 -7.27
N TYR A 178 -27.12 9.16 -8.27
CA TYR A 178 -25.77 9.55 -8.69
C TYR A 178 -25.72 11.04 -9.03
N LYS A 179 -26.64 11.51 -9.87
CA LYS A 179 -26.71 12.93 -10.26
C LYS A 179 -26.97 13.83 -9.06
N ASP A 180 -27.93 13.50 -8.20
CA ASP A 180 -28.26 14.33 -7.05
C ASP A 180 -27.10 14.44 -6.03
N LYS A 181 -26.51 13.30 -5.65
CA LYS A 181 -25.40 13.28 -4.68
C LYS A 181 -24.15 13.96 -5.21
N THR A 182 -23.84 13.79 -6.50
CA THR A 182 -22.67 14.45 -7.13
C THR A 182 -22.86 15.96 -7.19
N GLU A 183 -24.01 16.46 -7.63
CA GLU A 183 -24.28 17.91 -7.67
C GLU A 183 -24.28 18.53 -6.27
N THR A 184 -24.86 17.85 -5.27
CA THR A 184 -24.81 18.29 -3.87
C THR A 184 -23.36 18.41 -3.36
N LYS A 185 -22.54 17.39 -3.60
CA LYS A 185 -21.12 17.40 -3.17
C LYS A 185 -20.27 18.42 -3.93
N ILE A 186 -20.60 18.73 -5.19
CA ILE A 186 -19.99 19.82 -5.96
C ILE A 186 -20.35 21.17 -5.34
N ARG A 187 -21.63 21.40 -5.02
CA ARG A 187 -22.10 22.65 -4.37
C ARG A 187 -21.45 22.86 -3.02
N GLN A 188 -21.27 21.79 -2.24
CA GLN A 188 -20.54 21.82 -0.96
C GLN A 188 -19.02 22.02 -1.12
N GLY A 189 -18.50 21.97 -2.35
CA GLY A 189 -17.08 22.13 -2.64
C GLY A 189 -16.22 20.93 -2.19
N LEU A 190 -16.83 19.79 -1.89
CA LEU A 190 -16.12 18.55 -1.51
C LEU A 190 -15.39 17.94 -2.72
N ILE A 191 -16.06 17.92 -3.88
CA ILE A 191 -15.54 17.36 -5.14
C ILE A 191 -15.66 18.36 -6.28
N SER A 192 -14.99 18.09 -7.40
CA SER A 192 -15.08 18.90 -8.62
C SER A 192 -15.58 18.07 -9.81
N ARG A 193 -16.15 18.74 -10.82
CA ARG A 193 -16.52 18.09 -12.09
C ARG A 193 -15.32 17.44 -12.78
N GLU A 194 -14.13 18.02 -12.62
CA GLU A 194 -12.90 17.46 -13.16
C GLU A 194 -12.52 16.15 -12.44
N ALA A 195 -12.59 16.11 -11.11
CA ALA A 195 -12.31 14.91 -10.35
C ALA A 195 -13.25 13.75 -10.73
N LEU A 196 -14.53 14.06 -11.02
CA LEU A 196 -15.51 13.06 -11.46
C LEU A 196 -15.15 12.35 -12.77
N LYS A 197 -14.40 13.00 -13.68
CA LYS A 197 -13.96 12.35 -14.93
C LYS A 197 -13.01 11.17 -14.70
N THR A 198 -12.39 11.13 -13.53
CA THR A 198 -11.45 10.07 -13.11
C THR A 198 -11.96 9.25 -11.94
N ALA A 199 -13.23 9.47 -11.53
CA ALA A 199 -13.85 8.69 -10.47
C ALA A 199 -14.09 7.25 -10.93
N SER A 200 -13.98 6.30 -10.00
CA SER A 200 -14.44 4.93 -10.24
C SER A 200 -15.85 4.76 -9.69
N ILE A 201 -16.68 4.06 -10.46
CA ILE A 201 -18.01 3.61 -10.05
C ILE A 201 -17.94 2.08 -10.01
N GLU A 202 -18.09 1.52 -8.82
CA GLU A 202 -17.86 0.10 -8.55
C GLU A 202 -19.09 -0.50 -7.89
N GLU A 203 -19.44 -1.73 -8.25
CA GLU A 203 -20.41 -2.52 -7.49
C GLU A 203 -20.09 -2.48 -5.99
N PHE A 204 -21.10 -2.19 -5.18
CA PHE A 204 -20.98 -2.23 -3.73
C PHE A 204 -21.13 -3.68 -3.27
N VAL A 205 -19.99 -4.37 -3.16
CA VAL A 205 -19.94 -5.77 -2.74
C VAL A 205 -20.16 -5.87 -1.23
N VAL A 206 -21.24 -6.54 -0.83
CA VAL A 206 -21.57 -6.76 0.58
C VAL A 206 -20.87 -8.02 1.09
N GLY A 207 -20.09 -7.88 2.17
CA GLY A 207 -19.39 -8.99 2.79
C GLY A 207 -18.41 -8.56 3.87
N THR A 208 -17.56 -9.49 4.31
CA THR A 208 -16.53 -9.23 5.32
C THR A 208 -15.23 -8.79 4.66
N TYR A 209 -14.68 -7.66 5.11
CA TYR A 209 -13.45 -7.09 4.59
C TYR A 209 -12.22 -7.79 5.18
N PHE A 210 -11.28 -8.15 4.33
CA PHE A 210 -9.97 -8.73 4.65
C PHE A 210 -8.89 -8.16 3.74
N ASN A 211 -7.74 -7.81 4.31
CA ASN A 211 -6.57 -7.41 3.56
C ASN A 211 -5.54 -8.54 3.63
N PHE A 212 -5.40 -9.28 2.52
CA PHE A 212 -4.45 -10.38 2.41
C PHE A 212 -3.08 -9.86 2.04
N ASN A 213 -2.06 -10.17 2.84
CA ASN A 213 -0.71 -9.63 2.67
C ASN A 213 0.24 -10.72 2.23
N TYR A 214 0.98 -10.42 1.18
CA TYR A 214 1.88 -11.34 0.51
C TYR A 214 3.26 -10.73 0.35
N PHE A 215 4.22 -11.57 0.02
CA PHE A 215 5.57 -11.15 -0.32
C PHE A 215 6.15 -12.04 -1.41
N HIS A 216 6.80 -11.43 -2.39
CA HIS A 216 7.49 -12.15 -3.46
C HIS A 216 8.58 -11.28 -4.07
N THR A 217 9.69 -11.88 -4.46
CA THR A 217 10.70 -11.28 -5.32
C THR A 217 11.14 -12.26 -6.41
N PRO A 218 11.91 -11.80 -7.43
CA PRO A 218 12.49 -12.71 -8.41
C PRO A 218 13.42 -13.80 -7.86
N ILE A 219 13.85 -13.71 -6.60
CA ILE A 219 14.66 -14.76 -5.94
C ILE A 219 13.84 -15.66 -5.01
N SER A 220 12.55 -15.33 -4.77
CA SER A 220 11.65 -16.18 -3.99
C SER A 220 11.37 -17.49 -4.73
N LYS A 221 11.22 -18.59 -3.98
CA LYS A 221 10.83 -19.90 -4.52
C LYS A 221 9.32 -19.97 -4.82
N GLU A 222 8.53 -19.29 -4.00
CA GLU A 222 7.07 -19.24 -4.04
C GLU A 222 6.59 -17.89 -3.49
N VAL A 223 5.29 -17.60 -3.62
CA VAL A 223 4.70 -16.41 -2.99
C VAL A 223 4.47 -16.68 -1.51
N ASP A 224 5.01 -15.83 -0.64
CA ASP A 224 4.77 -15.92 0.79
C ASP A 224 3.42 -15.29 1.13
N PHE A 225 2.61 -15.98 1.92
CA PHE A 225 1.44 -15.39 2.55
C PHE A 225 1.78 -14.99 3.99
N LEU A 226 1.87 -13.68 4.22
CA LEU A 226 2.32 -13.12 5.50
C LEU A 226 1.20 -12.95 6.51
N GLY A 227 -0.05 -12.87 6.04
CA GLY A 227 -1.22 -12.88 6.91
C GLY A 227 -2.25 -11.82 6.60
N ILE A 228 -3.15 -11.59 7.55
CA ILE A 228 -4.41 -10.88 7.32
C ILE A 228 -4.66 -9.84 8.39
N GLU A 229 -5.12 -8.69 7.93
CA GLU A 229 -5.58 -7.61 8.78
C GLU A 229 -6.87 -7.01 8.22
N ARG A 230 -7.55 -6.22 9.04
CA ARG A 230 -8.70 -5.43 8.63
C ARG A 230 -8.49 -3.98 9.07
N ARG A 231 -8.93 -3.05 8.22
CA ARG A 231 -8.88 -1.61 8.50
C ARG A 231 -9.82 -1.25 9.64
N LEU A 232 -9.30 -0.53 10.64
CA LEU A 232 -10.09 0.17 11.64
C LEU A 232 -10.34 1.59 11.13
N GLN A 233 -11.61 1.96 10.95
CA GLN A 233 -11.98 3.21 10.30
C GLN A 233 -12.97 4.00 11.14
N THR A 234 -12.78 5.32 11.18
CA THR A 234 -13.68 6.29 11.80
C THR A 234 -14.33 7.16 10.72
N ASN A 235 -15.55 7.65 10.89
CA ASN A 235 -16.51 7.48 11.99
C ASN A 235 -17.63 6.49 11.67
N LEU A 236 -17.63 5.90 10.46
CA LEU A 236 -18.73 5.04 10.01
C LEU A 236 -18.96 3.83 10.92
N HIS A 237 -17.91 3.06 11.24
CA HIS A 237 -18.06 1.81 12.01
C HIS A 237 -18.53 2.06 13.45
N ASP A 238 -18.17 3.20 14.03
CA ASP A 238 -18.66 3.63 15.34
C ASP A 238 -20.13 4.05 15.25
N PHE A 239 -20.50 4.81 14.21
CA PHE A 239 -21.88 5.28 14.03
C PHE A 239 -22.87 4.13 13.78
N VAL A 240 -22.50 3.14 12.97
CA VAL A 240 -23.39 2.00 12.69
C VAL A 240 -23.58 1.07 13.90
N SER A 241 -22.81 1.26 14.97
CA SER A 241 -23.02 0.56 16.24
C SER A 241 -24.16 1.17 17.09
N LEU A 242 -24.59 2.40 16.78
CA LEU A 242 -25.70 3.06 17.46
C LEU A 242 -27.06 2.42 17.08
N PRO A 243 -28.07 2.43 17.97
CA PRO A 243 -29.43 2.05 17.61
C PRO A 243 -29.98 2.89 16.44
N ALA A 244 -30.77 2.27 15.56
CA ALA A 244 -31.28 2.92 14.34
C ALA A 244 -32.01 4.24 14.61
N LYS A 245 -32.76 4.35 15.70
CA LYS A 245 -33.45 5.61 16.09
C LYS A 245 -32.46 6.76 16.30
N GLN A 246 -31.34 6.50 17.00
CA GLN A 246 -30.31 7.51 17.22
C GLN A 246 -29.61 7.89 15.92
N GLN A 247 -29.37 6.92 15.03
CA GLN A 247 -28.78 7.20 13.71
C GLN A 247 -29.67 8.13 12.89
N LEU A 248 -30.99 7.91 12.88
CA LEU A 248 -31.95 8.74 12.15
C LEU A 248 -32.12 10.15 12.75
N GLU A 249 -31.88 10.31 14.05
CA GLU A 249 -31.93 11.60 14.77
C GLU A 249 -30.61 12.40 14.65
N THR A 250 -29.56 11.82 14.08
CA THR A 250 -28.21 12.40 14.07
C THR A 250 -27.81 12.83 12.66
N ASP A 251 -27.56 14.13 12.46
CA ASP A 251 -27.02 14.68 11.20
C ASP A 251 -25.48 14.76 11.27
N ILE A 252 -24.81 13.64 11.00
CA ILE A 252 -23.34 13.55 10.96
C ILE A 252 -22.90 13.06 9.57
N GLU A 253 -21.88 13.72 9.02
CA GLU A 253 -21.21 13.24 7.81
C GLU A 253 -20.39 11.98 8.13
N LEU A 254 -20.75 10.87 7.47
CA LEU A 254 -20.06 9.59 7.63
C LEU A 254 -18.88 9.47 6.67
N GLN A 255 -17.74 9.08 7.21
CA GLN A 255 -16.49 8.85 6.47
C GLN A 255 -15.85 7.53 6.87
N ASN A 256 -14.95 7.06 6.00
CA ASN A 256 -14.19 5.81 6.14
C ASN A 256 -12.69 6.10 6.29
N ILE A 257 -12.34 7.02 7.19
CA ILE A 257 -10.95 7.39 7.45
C ILE A 257 -10.27 6.26 8.20
N GLU A 258 -9.19 5.73 7.63
CA GLU A 258 -8.35 4.72 8.28
C GLU A 258 -7.59 5.34 9.46
N VAL A 259 -7.76 4.74 10.64
CA VAL A 259 -7.11 5.17 11.90
C VAL A 259 -6.29 4.06 12.55
N GLY A 260 -6.44 2.81 12.10
CA GLY A 260 -5.67 1.69 12.62
C GLY A 260 -6.00 0.39 11.90
N HIS A 261 -5.60 -0.73 12.53
CA HIS A 261 -5.74 -2.07 11.99
C HIS A 261 -6.17 -3.04 13.08
N THR A 262 -6.91 -4.07 12.71
CA THR A 262 -7.28 -5.19 13.57
C THR A 262 -6.77 -6.50 12.96
N PRO A 263 -6.25 -7.43 13.78
CA PRO A 263 -5.76 -8.71 13.27
C PRO A 263 -6.92 -9.58 12.81
N ALA A 264 -6.65 -10.46 11.83
CA ALA A 264 -7.63 -11.44 11.39
C ALA A 264 -6.99 -12.77 11.00
N SER A 265 -7.76 -13.84 11.18
CA SER A 265 -7.56 -15.12 10.52
C SER A 265 -8.71 -15.36 9.55
N ILE A 266 -8.52 -16.30 8.61
CA ILE A 266 -9.58 -16.73 7.71
C ILE A 266 -9.95 -18.17 8.05
N ARG A 267 -11.17 -18.57 7.71
CA ARG A 267 -11.57 -19.97 7.70
C ARG A 267 -10.56 -20.77 6.85
N GLU A 268 -9.97 -21.81 7.44
CA GLU A 268 -8.86 -22.56 6.84
C GLU A 268 -9.16 -23.10 5.44
N SER A 269 -10.40 -23.54 5.21
CA SER A 269 -10.87 -24.02 3.90
C SER A 269 -10.86 -22.97 2.78
N LEU A 270 -10.55 -21.70 3.08
CA LEU A 270 -10.38 -20.63 2.09
C LEU A 270 -8.91 -20.34 1.78
N LEU A 271 -7.96 -20.90 2.53
CA LEU A 271 -6.54 -20.61 2.36
C LEU A 271 -6.01 -21.03 0.99
N GLU A 272 -6.46 -22.16 0.45
CA GLU A 272 -6.07 -22.59 -0.90
C GLU A 272 -6.42 -21.51 -1.95
N LYS A 273 -7.63 -20.94 -1.86
CA LYS A 273 -8.05 -19.84 -2.76
C LYS A 273 -7.22 -18.58 -2.54
N VAL A 274 -6.85 -18.26 -1.31
CA VAL A 274 -6.03 -17.08 -0.97
C VAL A 274 -4.61 -17.22 -1.51
N ILE A 275 -3.98 -18.39 -1.33
CA ILE A 275 -2.63 -18.67 -1.82
C ILE A 275 -2.59 -18.65 -3.35
N ASP A 276 -3.49 -19.39 -4.02
CA ASP A 276 -3.59 -19.40 -5.49
C ASP A 276 -3.85 -18.00 -6.07
N MET A 277 -4.64 -17.17 -5.38
CA MET A 277 -4.85 -15.78 -5.77
C MET A 277 -3.55 -14.95 -5.73
N GLY A 278 -2.70 -15.14 -4.72
CA GLY A 278 -1.37 -14.54 -4.64
C GLY A 278 -0.47 -14.94 -5.82
N ASP A 279 -0.40 -16.23 -6.12
CA ASP A 279 0.40 -16.78 -7.22
C ASP A 279 -0.07 -16.26 -8.59
N LYS A 280 -1.38 -16.26 -8.82
CA LYS A 280 -1.98 -15.71 -10.05
C LYS A 280 -1.63 -14.24 -10.22
N PHE A 281 -1.69 -13.46 -9.15
CA PHE A 281 -1.37 -12.05 -9.19
C PHE A 281 0.10 -11.80 -9.55
N VAL A 282 1.03 -12.46 -8.83
CA VAL A 282 2.47 -12.33 -9.10
C VAL A 282 2.81 -12.71 -10.54
N ASN A 283 2.25 -13.81 -11.05
CA ASN A 283 2.45 -14.26 -12.42
C ASN A 283 1.94 -13.26 -13.46
N ALA A 284 0.79 -12.61 -13.21
CA ALA A 284 0.29 -11.56 -14.09
C ALA A 284 1.18 -10.33 -14.07
N VAL A 285 1.58 -9.86 -12.88
CA VAL A 285 2.44 -8.68 -12.75
C VAL A 285 3.81 -8.90 -13.38
N LYS A 286 4.39 -10.11 -13.27
CA LYS A 286 5.65 -10.47 -13.94
C LYS A 286 5.60 -10.27 -15.46
N ARG A 287 4.46 -10.59 -16.09
CA ARG A 287 4.27 -10.40 -17.54
C ARG A 287 4.03 -8.94 -17.91
N GLU A 288 3.28 -8.22 -17.07
CA GLU A 288 2.83 -6.86 -17.41
C GLU A 288 3.82 -5.75 -17.02
N TYR A 289 4.62 -6.00 -15.99
CA TYR A 289 5.60 -5.10 -15.38
C TYR A 289 6.86 -5.88 -14.96
N ALA A 290 7.69 -6.30 -15.92
CA ALA A 290 8.94 -6.98 -15.63
C ALA A 290 9.85 -6.15 -14.68
N PRO A 291 10.55 -6.79 -13.71
CA PRO A 291 10.65 -8.23 -13.47
C PRO A 291 9.48 -8.84 -12.65
N GLY A 292 8.45 -8.06 -12.35
CA GLY A 292 7.29 -8.44 -11.56
C GLY A 292 7.24 -7.73 -10.21
N ILE A 293 6.56 -8.36 -9.25
CA ILE A 293 6.55 -7.95 -7.85
C ILE A 293 7.95 -8.13 -7.27
N ILE A 294 8.44 -7.08 -6.59
CA ILE A 294 9.60 -7.14 -5.72
C ILE A 294 9.15 -6.63 -4.35
N GLY A 295 9.07 -7.53 -3.39
CA GLY A 295 8.74 -7.24 -2.02
C GLY A 295 7.26 -7.49 -1.69
N PRO A 296 6.70 -6.73 -0.73
CA PRO A 296 5.35 -6.95 -0.27
C PRO A 296 4.30 -6.40 -1.22
N PHE A 297 3.14 -7.05 -1.22
CA PHE A 297 1.93 -6.53 -1.83
C PHE A 297 0.70 -6.99 -1.03
N SER A 298 -0.43 -6.31 -1.20
CA SER A 298 -1.66 -6.62 -0.48
C SER A 298 -2.86 -6.61 -1.44
N LEU A 299 -3.71 -7.62 -1.31
CA LEU A 299 -4.98 -7.75 -2.03
C LEU A 299 -6.13 -7.48 -1.06
N GLN A 300 -6.65 -6.25 -1.12
CA GLN A 300 -7.74 -5.81 -0.26
C GLN A 300 -9.06 -6.31 -0.81
N SER A 301 -9.76 -7.09 0.01
CA SER A 301 -10.81 -7.98 -0.46
C SER A 301 -12.06 -7.92 0.40
N VAL A 302 -13.18 -8.26 -0.20
CA VAL A 302 -14.43 -8.59 0.48
C VAL A 302 -14.74 -10.06 0.25
N ILE A 303 -15.11 -10.78 1.31
CA ILE A 303 -15.63 -12.14 1.23
C ILE A 303 -17.15 -12.08 1.32
N THR A 304 -17.83 -12.52 0.26
CA THR A 304 -19.29 -12.54 0.18
C THR A 304 -19.89 -13.66 1.03
N ARG A 305 -21.21 -13.65 1.21
CA ARG A 305 -21.95 -14.75 1.86
C ARG A 305 -21.70 -16.10 1.20
N ASP A 306 -21.46 -16.12 -0.11
CA ASP A 306 -21.19 -17.32 -0.91
C ASP A 306 -19.71 -17.72 -0.90
N LEU A 307 -18.91 -17.13 0.01
CA LEU A 307 -17.48 -17.39 0.18
C LEU A 307 -16.65 -17.07 -1.07
N GLU A 308 -17.09 -16.10 -1.86
CA GLU A 308 -16.34 -15.57 -2.99
C GLU A 308 -15.46 -14.41 -2.54
N ILE A 309 -14.20 -14.43 -2.97
CA ILE A 309 -13.23 -13.37 -2.68
C ILE A 309 -13.28 -12.36 -3.82
N VAL A 310 -13.56 -11.10 -3.50
CA VAL A 310 -13.61 -10.00 -4.46
C VAL A 310 -12.58 -8.94 -4.06
N VAL A 311 -11.56 -8.73 -4.89
CA VAL A 311 -10.48 -7.76 -4.64
C VAL A 311 -10.89 -6.39 -5.15
N TYR A 312 -11.00 -5.41 -4.24
CA TYR A 312 -11.45 -4.05 -4.56
C TYR A 312 -10.32 -3.01 -4.55
N ASP A 313 -9.17 -3.32 -3.95
CA ASP A 313 -7.97 -2.46 -3.98
C ASP A 313 -6.69 -3.31 -3.90
N VAL A 314 -5.59 -2.78 -4.43
CA VAL A 314 -4.28 -3.42 -4.42
C VAL A 314 -3.22 -2.44 -3.93
N SER A 315 -2.35 -2.89 -3.03
CA SER A 315 -1.09 -2.20 -2.73
C SER A 315 0.08 -2.99 -3.27
N LEU A 316 0.99 -2.34 -4.01
CA LEU A 316 2.11 -2.99 -4.71
C LEU A 316 3.45 -2.78 -3.98
N ARG A 317 3.37 -2.47 -2.69
CA ARG A 317 4.46 -2.15 -1.77
C ARG A 317 3.94 -2.26 -0.34
N VAL A 318 4.73 -1.88 0.66
CA VAL A 318 4.35 -2.06 2.08
C VAL A 318 2.96 -1.44 2.33
N PRO A 319 1.94 -2.22 2.75
CA PRO A 319 0.54 -1.79 2.75
C PRO A 319 0.17 -0.95 3.96
N GLY A 320 0.98 -0.94 5.02
CA GLY A 320 0.82 -0.05 6.17
C GLY A 320 0.21 -0.69 7.40
N ASN A 321 0.49 -1.97 7.66
CA ASN A 321 -0.21 -2.80 8.61
C ASN A 321 0.71 -3.40 9.68
N PRO A 322 1.24 -2.57 10.60
CA PRO A 322 2.22 -3.01 11.59
C PRO A 322 1.71 -4.13 12.53
N ILE A 323 0.39 -4.32 12.63
CA ILE A 323 -0.22 -5.34 13.48
C ILE A 323 0.18 -6.77 13.09
N LEU A 324 0.54 -7.02 11.81
CA LEU A 324 1.00 -8.35 11.38
C LEU A 324 2.25 -8.80 12.14
N ALA A 325 3.11 -7.85 12.53
CA ALA A 325 4.36 -8.14 13.21
C ALA A 325 4.18 -8.86 14.56
N THR A 326 3.01 -8.73 15.17
CA THR A 326 2.72 -9.28 16.50
C THR A 326 1.60 -10.30 16.52
N THR A 327 0.77 -10.36 15.47
CA THR A 327 -0.50 -11.12 15.50
C THR A 327 -0.65 -12.16 14.40
N SER A 328 0.20 -12.16 13.37
CA SER A 328 0.01 -13.08 12.24
C SER A 328 0.37 -14.52 12.62
N PRO A 329 -0.55 -15.49 12.51
CA PRO A 329 -0.22 -16.90 12.71
C PRO A 329 0.54 -17.49 11.50
N TYR A 330 0.40 -16.90 10.31
CA TYR A 330 0.88 -17.49 9.06
C TYR A 330 2.41 -17.46 8.92
N THR A 331 3.05 -16.38 9.39
CA THR A 331 4.52 -16.33 9.45
C THR A 331 5.06 -17.35 10.45
N LYS A 332 4.37 -17.55 11.58
CA LYS A 332 4.71 -18.60 12.56
C LYS A 332 4.61 -20.00 11.95
N TYR A 333 3.57 -20.28 11.16
CA TYR A 333 3.43 -21.58 10.51
C TYR A 333 4.51 -21.85 9.46
N LYS A 334 4.87 -20.85 8.66
CA LYS A 334 5.86 -21.01 7.59
C LYS A 334 7.31 -20.98 8.08
N TYR A 335 7.63 -20.08 9.00
CA TYR A 335 9.00 -19.77 9.40
C TYR A 335 9.33 -20.16 10.84
N GLY A 336 8.36 -20.62 11.61
CA GLY A 336 8.57 -20.91 13.03
C GLY A 336 8.65 -19.67 13.91
N GLU A 337 8.45 -18.45 13.38
CA GLU A 337 8.48 -17.19 14.12
C GLU A 337 7.39 -16.22 13.65
N THR A 338 6.86 -15.42 14.57
CA THR A 338 5.92 -14.35 14.24
C THR A 338 6.70 -13.10 13.88
N PHE A 339 6.46 -12.58 12.67
CA PHE A 339 7.04 -11.33 12.21
C PHE A 339 6.18 -10.63 11.16
N GLY A 340 6.50 -9.38 10.89
CA GLY A 340 5.76 -8.50 9.98
C GLY A 340 6.47 -8.28 8.65
N VAL A 341 5.91 -7.39 7.84
CA VAL A 341 6.40 -7.09 6.49
C VAL A 341 7.83 -6.52 6.55
N GLY A 342 8.12 -5.66 7.54
CA GLY A 342 9.44 -5.04 7.71
C GLY A 342 10.57 -6.07 7.85
N ARG A 343 10.40 -7.07 8.72
CA ARG A 343 11.42 -8.11 8.94
C ARG A 343 11.57 -8.98 7.70
N ARG A 344 10.46 -9.33 7.04
CA ARG A 344 10.51 -10.10 5.79
C ARG A 344 11.32 -9.41 4.69
N ILE A 345 11.21 -8.07 4.57
CA ILE A 345 12.02 -7.28 3.64
C ILE A 345 13.50 -7.35 4.00
N ALA A 346 13.83 -7.18 5.29
CA ALA A 346 15.20 -7.23 5.75
C ALA A 346 15.83 -8.62 5.56
N MET A 347 15.08 -9.69 5.81
CA MET A 347 15.49 -11.08 5.51
C MET A 347 15.80 -11.24 4.02
N GLU A 348 14.97 -10.70 3.14
CA GLU A 348 15.19 -10.79 1.69
C GLU A 348 16.44 -10.03 1.24
N LEU A 349 16.66 -8.83 1.79
CA LEU A 349 17.87 -8.05 1.51
C LEU A 349 19.13 -8.78 1.97
N ARG A 350 19.07 -9.41 3.16
CA ARG A 350 20.17 -10.25 3.67
C ARG A 350 20.46 -11.43 2.77
N ILE A 351 19.43 -12.18 2.35
CA ILE A 351 19.58 -13.31 1.41
C ILE A 351 20.15 -12.82 0.08
N ALA A 352 19.60 -11.74 -0.48
CA ALA A 352 20.07 -11.17 -1.74
C ALA A 352 21.52 -10.68 -1.65
N GLN A 353 21.95 -10.13 -0.51
CA GLN A 353 23.34 -9.73 -0.28
C GLN A 353 24.27 -10.96 -0.20
N GLN A 354 23.90 -11.96 0.60
CA GLN A 354 24.68 -13.19 0.79
C GLN A 354 24.84 -13.99 -0.51
N GLU A 355 23.81 -14.00 -1.36
CA GLU A 355 23.82 -14.71 -2.64
C GLU A 355 24.33 -13.86 -3.81
N GLY A 356 24.71 -12.60 -3.60
CA GLY A 356 25.14 -11.71 -4.68
C GLY A 356 24.05 -11.37 -5.70
N LYS A 357 22.78 -11.32 -5.27
CA LYS A 357 21.57 -11.10 -6.08
C LYS A 357 20.83 -9.79 -5.76
N LEU A 358 21.50 -8.80 -5.19
CA LEU A 358 20.89 -7.47 -4.95
C LEU A 358 20.33 -6.86 -6.23
N ASP A 359 20.94 -7.16 -7.39
CA ASP A 359 20.44 -6.74 -8.71
C ASP A 359 19.02 -7.22 -9.01
N LYS A 360 18.54 -8.28 -8.37
CA LYS A 360 17.19 -8.82 -8.58
C LYS A 360 16.12 -8.13 -7.75
N VAL A 361 16.49 -7.45 -6.67
CA VAL A 361 15.56 -6.87 -5.69
C VAL A 361 15.63 -5.34 -5.60
N LEU A 362 16.57 -4.72 -6.30
CA LEU A 362 16.75 -3.27 -6.32
C LEU A 362 16.38 -2.65 -7.68
N THR A 363 15.73 -1.49 -7.64
CA THR A 363 15.46 -0.65 -8.81
C THR A 363 15.64 0.83 -8.54
#